data_AF-A0A3C0JRH1-F1
#
_entry.id   AF-A0A3C0JRH1-F1
#
_cell.length_a   1.000
_cell.length_b   1.000
_cell.length_c   1.000
_cell.angle_alpha   90.00
_cell.angle_beta   90.00
_cell.angle_gamma   90.00
#
_symmetry.space_group_name_H-M   'P 1'
#
loop_
_entity.id
_entity.type
_entity.pdbx_description
1 polymer ?
#
loop_
_entity_poly.entity_id
_entity_poly.type
_entity_poly.pdbx_seq_one_letter_code
_entity_poly.pdbx_strand_id
1 'polypeptide(L)' 'TVLGKDGIPSIDNPRFVGQVDADRHLESFERVLGVSINGAHRAYPLNMLSRHEIVNDTVGGKPVAVTW' A
#
# COMPACT_ATOMS: atom_id res chain seq x y z
N THR A 1 -13.08 -15.39 14.70
CA THR A 1 -12.89 -14.61 15.92
C THR A 1 -12.95 -13.15 15.57
N VAL A 2 -13.65 -12.32 16.35
CA VAL A 2 -13.63 -10.85 16.16
C VAL A 2 -12.27 -10.34 16.65
N LEU A 3 -11.58 -9.55 15.83
CA LEU A 3 -10.33 -8.92 16.23
C LEU A 3 -10.61 -7.84 17.29
N GLY A 4 -9.69 -7.70 18.26
CA GLY A 4 -9.76 -6.61 19.23
C GLY A 4 -9.60 -5.24 18.57
N LYS A 5 -9.82 -4.17 19.34
CA LYS A 5 -9.48 -2.81 18.90
C LYS A 5 -8.02 -2.79 18.40
N ASP A 6 -7.78 -2.13 17.28
CA ASP A 6 -6.48 -2.02 16.61
C ASP A 6 -5.90 -3.36 16.11
N GLY A 7 -6.75 -4.38 15.95
CA GLY A 7 -6.33 -5.70 15.45
C GLY A 7 -5.90 -5.74 13.98
N ILE A 8 -6.12 -4.65 13.23
CA ILE A 8 -5.60 -4.43 11.88
C ILE A 8 -4.92 -3.06 11.88
N PRO A 9 -3.59 -3.00 12.04
CA PRO A 9 -2.88 -1.74 12.15
C PRO A 9 -2.65 -1.11 10.78
N SER A 10 -2.86 0.21 10.69
CA SER A 10 -2.46 1.01 9.54
C SER A 10 -0.95 1.03 9.33
N ILE A 11 -0.53 1.34 8.11
CA ILE A 11 0.87 1.64 7.80
C ILE A 11 1.02 3.16 7.70
N ASP A 12 1.70 3.77 8.67
CA ASP A 12 1.87 5.23 8.70
C ASP A 12 3.20 5.72 8.11
N ASN A 13 4.17 4.82 7.97
CA ASN A 13 5.50 5.13 7.43
C ASN A 13 5.87 4.07 6.36
N PRO A 14 5.21 4.09 5.19
CA PRO A 14 5.41 3.08 4.17
C PRO A 14 6.84 3.13 3.62
N ARG A 15 7.42 1.95 3.37
CA ARG A 15 8.69 1.79 2.67
C ARG A 15 8.41 1.19 1.30
N PHE A 16 9.00 1.78 0.28
CA PHE A 16 8.82 1.34 -1.10
C PHE A 16 10.10 0.67 -1.60
N VAL A 17 9.91 -0.32 -2.45
CA VAL A 17 10.97 -0.99 -3.19
C VAL A 17 10.84 -0.69 -4.69
N GLY A 18 11.92 -0.88 -5.44
CA GLY A 18 11.87 -0.79 -6.90
C GLY A 18 11.20 -2.01 -7.53
N GLN A 19 10.94 -1.94 -8.84
CA GLN A 19 10.27 -3.01 -9.60
C GLN A 19 10.94 -4.38 -9.42
N VAL A 20 12.26 -4.45 -9.56
CA VAL A 20 13.03 -5.71 -9.48
C VAL A 20 12.85 -6.41 -8.13
N ASP A 21 12.76 -5.64 -7.04
CA ASP A 21 12.53 -6.20 -5.72
C ASP A 21 11.04 -6.54 -5.52
N ALA A 22 10.12 -5.75 -6.08
CA ALA A 22 8.69 -6.03 -6.03
C ALA A 22 8.35 -7.35 -6.74
N ASP A 23 9.01 -7.68 -7.85
CA ASP A 23 8.82 -8.95 -8.59
C ASP A 23 9.20 -10.20 -7.76
N ARG A 24 9.92 -10.04 -6.64
CA ARG A 24 10.20 -11.14 -5.70
C ARG A 24 9.07 -11.37 -4.69
N HIS A 25 8.15 -10.43 -4.58
CA HIS A 25 7.08 -10.42 -3.58
C HIS A 25 5.69 -10.44 -4.19
N LEU A 26 5.56 -10.15 -5.49
CA LEU A 26 4.31 -10.11 -6.21
C LEU A 26 4.29 -11.12 -7.35
N GLU A 27 3.18 -11.83 -7.45
CA GLU A 27 2.91 -12.64 -8.64
C GLU A 27 2.34 -11.76 -9.76
N SER A 28 2.53 -12.17 -11.02
CA SER A 28 2.12 -11.39 -12.20
C SER A 28 0.61 -11.12 -12.30
N PHE A 29 -0.22 -11.91 -11.60
CA PHE A 29 -1.67 -11.76 -11.54
C PHE A 29 -2.15 -10.98 -10.30
N GLU A 30 -1.26 -10.67 -9.35
CA GLU A 30 -1.64 -9.92 -8.16
C GLU A 30 -2.01 -8.48 -8.51
N ARG A 31 -3.06 -7.99 -7.87
CA ARG A 31 -3.59 -6.66 -8.11
C ARG A 31 -2.96 -5.64 -7.17
N VAL A 32 -2.80 -4.43 -7.68
CA VAL A 32 -2.32 -3.27 -6.94
C VAL A 32 -3.31 -2.12 -7.11
N LEU A 33 -3.42 -1.26 -6.09
CA LEU A 33 -3.94 0.09 -6.28
C LEU A 33 -2.79 0.98 -6.76
N GLY A 34 -2.97 1.60 -7.92
CA GLY A 34 -2.02 2.57 -8.47
C GLY A 34 -2.42 3.99 -8.09
N VAL A 35 -1.47 4.78 -7.58
CA VAL A 35 -1.65 6.22 -7.33
C VAL A 35 -0.64 7.01 -8.13
N SER A 36 -1.12 8.03 -8.85
CA SER A 36 -0.32 8.90 -9.70
C SER A 36 -0.68 10.35 -9.42
N ILE A 37 0.21 11.10 -8.77
CA ILE A 37 -0.01 12.50 -8.37
C ILE A 37 1.29 13.27 -8.59
N ASN A 38 1.22 14.40 -9.30
CA ASN A 38 2.35 15.33 -9.53
C ASN A 38 3.64 14.64 -10.01
N GLY A 39 3.54 13.64 -10.90
CA GLY A 39 4.68 12.89 -11.45
C GLY A 39 5.27 11.83 -10.51
N ALA A 40 4.72 11.67 -9.30
CA ALA A 40 5.04 10.55 -8.42
C ALA A 40 4.06 9.40 -8.63
N HIS A 41 4.59 8.18 -8.74
CA HIS A 41 3.83 6.97 -8.98
C HIS A 41 4.10 5.95 -7.87
N ARG A 42 3.02 5.38 -7.32
CA ARG A 42 3.05 4.34 -6.29
C ARG A 42 2.11 3.20 -6.65
N ALA A 43 2.49 1.99 -6.27
CA ALA A 43 1.65 0.80 -6.36
C ALA A 43 1.55 0.17 -4.97
N TYR A 44 0.33 -0.10 -4.53
CA TYR A 44 0.04 -0.70 -3.22
C TYR A 44 -0.62 -2.06 -3.44
N PRO A 45 0.05 -3.17 -3.11
CA PRO A 45 -0.51 -4.50 -3.29
C PRO A 45 -1.78 -4.74 -2.47
N LEU A 46 -2.83 -5.29 -3.10
CA LEU A 46 -4.09 -5.58 -2.42
C LEU A 46 -3.93 -6.64 -1.31
N ASN A 47 -3.00 -7.59 -1.49
CA ASN A 47 -2.69 -8.62 -0.49
C ASN A 47 -2.06 -8.03 0.79
N MET A 48 -1.38 -6.90 0.68
CA MET A 48 -0.84 -6.14 1.80
C MET A 48 -1.95 -5.30 2.44
N LEU A 49 -2.74 -4.60 1.62
CA LEU A 49 -3.87 -3.79 2.10
C LEU A 49 -4.93 -4.64 2.81
N SER A 50 -5.18 -5.88 2.42
CA SER A 50 -6.11 -6.75 3.15
C SER A 50 -5.65 -7.10 4.57
N ARG A 51 -4.36 -6.90 4.90
CA ARG A 51 -3.78 -7.12 6.24
C ARG A 51 -3.54 -5.84 7.02
N HIS A 52 -3.57 -4.69 6.36
CA HIS A 52 -3.22 -3.40 6.94
C HIS A 52 -4.27 -2.30 6.72
N GLU A 53 -5.32 -2.59 5.95
CA GLU A 53 -6.50 -1.80 5.53
C GLU A 53 -6.26 -0.39 5.01
N ILE A 54 -5.39 0.39 5.66
CA ILE A 54 -5.05 1.77 5.36
C ILE A 54 -3.53 1.93 5.32
N VAL A 55 -3.04 2.60 4.27
CA VAL A 55 -1.68 3.18 4.22
C VAL A 55 -1.79 4.69 4.17
N ASN A 56 -1.21 5.36 5.16
CA ASN A 56 -1.06 6.81 5.17
C ASN A 56 0.26 7.16 4.47
N ASP A 57 0.19 7.87 3.34
CA ASP A 57 1.35 8.21 2.51
C ASP A 57 1.28 9.68 2.05
N THR A 58 2.39 10.19 1.52
CA THR A 58 2.46 11.46 0.80
C THR A 58 2.98 11.20 -0.61
N VAL A 59 2.10 11.29 -1.60
CA VAL A 59 2.43 11.05 -3.01
C VAL A 59 2.46 12.36 -3.77
N GLY A 60 3.60 12.69 -4.39
CA GLY A 60 3.73 13.93 -5.15
C GLY A 60 3.51 15.19 -4.31
N GLY A 61 3.83 15.14 -3.02
CA GLY A 61 3.58 16.22 -2.06
C GLY A 61 2.15 16.32 -1.52
N LYS A 62 1.24 15.41 -1.93
CA LYS A 62 -0.15 15.38 -1.43
C LYS A 62 -0.34 14.25 -0.41
N PRO A 63 -0.83 14.54 0.81
CA PRO A 63 -1.24 13.51 1.76
C PRO A 63 -2.39 12.67 1.21
N VAL A 64 -2.29 11.35 1.34
CA VAL A 64 -3.30 10.39 0.92
C VAL A 64 -3.47 9.28 1.96
N ALA A 65 -4.71 8.81 2.10
CA ALA A 65 -5.02 7.56 2.76
C ALA A 65 -5.43 6.55 1.68
N VAL A 66 -4.64 5.51 1.48
CA VAL A 66 -4.90 4.45 0.50
C VAL A 66 -5.62 3.31 1.22
N THR A 67 -6.82 2.97 0.77
CA THR A 67 -7.70 1.95 1.40
C THR A 67 -8.33 1.04 0.35
N TRP A 68 -8.77 -0.14 0.76
CA TRP A 68 -9.45 -1.16 -0.06
C TRP A 68 -10.73 -1.66 0.61
#